data_AF-A0A1J3GMZ1-F1
#
_entry.id   AF-A0A1J3GMZ1-F1
#
_cell.length_a   1.000
_cell.length_b   1.000
_cell.length_c   1.000
_cell.angle_alpha   90.00
_cell.angle_beta   90.00
_cell.angle_gamma   90.00
#
_symmetry.space_group_name_H-M   'P 1'
#
loop_
_entity.id
_entity.type
_entity.pdbx_description
1 polymer ?
#
loop_
_entity_poly.entity_id
_entity_poly.type
_entity_poly.pdbx_seq_one_letter_code
_entity_poly.pdbx_strand_id
1 'polypeptide(L)'
;CDTSRRDYFFVSKDEFLSMVEKDELLEHALVYGDYKGIPKKQIREFMDKGYDIVLRVDVQGAQTLRKILGNSAVFIFLVAESEVAMVERLVDRRTESHEELLVRVATAREEIRHVKDFDYVVVNTKGKLEDSVKRVESIIDAEKSKVRQRIVRI
;
A
#
# COMPACT_ATOMS: atom_id res chain seq x y z
N CYS A 1 -19.43 -1.90 -13.41
CA CYS A 1 -19.93 -0.65 -12.81
C CYS A 1 -20.23 -0.89 -11.34
N ASP A 2 -19.24 -0.69 -10.48
CA ASP A 2 -19.45 -0.62 -9.03
C ASP A 2 -19.33 0.86 -8.65
N THR A 3 -20.46 1.49 -8.35
CA THR A 3 -20.62 2.93 -8.10
C THR A 3 -20.85 3.22 -6.62
N SER A 4 -20.17 2.50 -5.74
CA SER A 4 -20.08 2.94 -4.34
C SER A 4 -19.13 4.14 -4.24
N ARG A 5 -19.72 5.34 -4.19
CA ARG A 5 -19.10 6.66 -3.99
C ARG A 5 -18.22 6.82 -2.73
N ARG A 6 -17.85 5.73 -2.04
CA ARG A 6 -17.15 5.77 -0.75
C ARG A 6 -15.65 5.47 -0.84
N ASP A 7 -15.19 4.81 -1.90
CA ASP A 7 -13.79 4.36 -1.97
C ASP A 7 -12.90 5.23 -2.88
N TYR A 8 -13.49 6.06 -3.76
CA TYR A 8 -12.75 6.84 -4.74
C TYR A 8 -13.35 8.23 -4.99
N PHE A 9 -12.47 9.22 -5.19
CA PHE A 9 -12.81 10.53 -5.74
C PHE A 9 -12.57 10.51 -7.25
N PHE A 10 -13.65 10.48 -8.02
CA PHE A 10 -13.56 10.51 -9.47
C PHE A 10 -13.46 11.96 -9.95
N VAL A 11 -12.35 12.28 -10.60
CA VAL A 11 -12.07 13.57 -11.22
C VAL A 11 -11.89 13.40 -12.73
N SER A 12 -12.03 14.47 -13.49
CA SER A 12 -11.71 14.42 -14.93
C SER A 12 -10.20 14.24 -15.14
N LYS A 13 -9.79 13.77 -16.32
CA LYS A 13 -8.35 13.66 -16.67
C LYS A 13 -7.64 15.02 -16.58
N ASP A 14 -8.27 16.07 -17.11
CA ASP A 14 -7.68 17.42 -17.10
C ASP A 14 -7.52 17.95 -15.67
N GLU A 15 -8.51 17.69 -14.81
CA GLU A 15 -8.43 18.01 -13.38
C GLU A 15 -7.32 17.21 -12.69
N PHE A 16 -7.22 15.91 -12.95
CA PHE A 16 -6.14 15.07 -12.40
C PHE A 16 -4.75 15.59 -12.80
N LEU A 17 -4.56 15.91 -14.08
CA LEU A 17 -3.30 16.47 -14.57
C LEU A 17 -3.00 17.83 -13.93
N SER A 18 -4.02 18.68 -13.74
CA SER A 18 -3.86 19.94 -13.00
C SER A 18 -3.45 19.71 -11.54
N MET A 19 -4.00 18.69 -10.87
CA MET A 19 -3.60 18.33 -9.51
C MET A 19 -2.14 17.85 -9.45
N VAL A 20 -1.67 17.12 -10.47
CA VAL A 20 -0.26 16.72 -10.60
C VAL A 20 0.64 17.95 -10.75
N GLU A 21 0.29 18.88 -11.65
CA GLU A 21 1.05 20.12 -11.89
C GLU A 21 1.14 21.01 -10.64
N LYS A 22 0.10 21.03 -9.82
CA LYS A 22 0.02 21.80 -8.58
C LYS A 22 0.63 21.11 -7.37
N ASP A 23 1.23 19.92 -7.54
CA ASP A 23 1.78 19.11 -6.44
C ASP A 23 0.72 18.78 -5.34
N GLU A 24 -0.53 18.59 -5.76
CA GLU A 24 -1.67 18.29 -4.85
C GLU A 24 -1.82 16.79 -4.55
N LEU A 25 -1.12 15.93 -5.29
CA LEU A 25 -1.10 14.48 -5.09
C LEU A 25 0.18 14.05 -4.39
N LEU A 26 0.06 13.24 -3.33
CA LEU A 26 1.21 12.67 -2.63
C LEU A 26 1.93 11.63 -3.51
N GLU A 27 1.16 10.84 -4.23
CA GLU A 27 1.62 9.83 -5.17
C GLU A 27 0.59 9.74 -6.30
N HIS A 28 1.04 9.42 -7.51
CA HIS A 28 0.16 9.16 -8.64
C HIS A 28 0.79 8.18 -9.64
N ALA A 29 -0.06 7.37 -10.28
CA ALA A 29 0.32 6.38 -11.26
C ALA A 29 -0.78 6.15 -12.32
N LEU A 30 -0.39 5.61 -13.47
CA LEU A 30 -1.31 5.11 -14.48
C LEU A 30 -1.47 3.59 -14.31
N VAL A 31 -2.65 3.14 -13.89
CA VAL A 31 -2.91 1.74 -13.56
C VAL A 31 -4.02 1.23 -14.47
N TYR A 32 -3.68 0.30 -15.36
CA TYR A 32 -4.59 -0.24 -16.39
C TYR A 32 -5.28 0.82 -17.28
N GLY A 33 -4.59 1.95 -17.53
CA GLY A 33 -5.12 3.05 -18.34
C GLY A 33 -5.87 4.12 -17.55
N ASP A 34 -6.11 3.90 -16.25
CA ASP A 34 -6.74 4.88 -15.37
C ASP A 34 -5.70 5.60 -14.50
N TYR A 35 -5.81 6.93 -14.42
CA TYR A 35 -5.00 7.72 -13.49
C TYR A 35 -5.50 7.52 -12.06
N LYS A 36 -4.57 7.18 -11.18
CA LYS A 36 -4.82 7.02 -9.74
C LYS A 36 -3.83 7.88 -8.98
N GLY A 37 -4.27 8.47 -7.88
CA GLY A 37 -3.39 9.24 -7.02
C GLY A 37 -4.01 9.45 -5.65
N ILE A 38 -3.16 9.89 -4.73
CA ILE A 38 -3.51 10.04 -3.31
C ILE A 38 -3.54 11.54 -2.99
N PRO A 39 -4.71 12.18 -2.82
CA PRO A 39 -4.80 13.62 -2.60
C PRO A 39 -4.21 14.04 -1.25
N LYS A 40 -3.23 14.97 -1.26
CA LYS A 40 -2.62 15.51 -0.03
C LYS A 40 -3.66 16.17 0.88
N LYS A 41 -4.64 16.85 0.29
CA LYS A 41 -5.73 17.51 1.03
C LYS A 41 -6.47 16.54 1.95
N GLN A 42 -6.87 15.38 1.43
CA GLN A 42 -7.60 14.39 2.23
C GLN A 42 -6.71 13.85 3.37
N ILE A 43 -5.44 13.59 3.09
CA ILE A 43 -4.50 13.15 4.13
C ILE A 43 -4.41 14.18 5.25
N ARG A 44 -4.18 15.46 4.92
CA ARG A 44 -4.12 16.55 5.90
C ARG A 44 -5.40 16.65 6.73
N GLU A 45 -6.57 16.61 6.08
CA GLU A 45 -7.87 16.71 6.77
C GLU A 45 -8.10 15.61 7.82
N PHE A 46 -7.66 14.38 7.57
CA PHE A 46 -7.79 13.29 8.54
C PHE A 46 -6.67 13.31 9.58
N MET A 47 -5.46 13.73 9.22
CA MET A 47 -4.37 13.96 10.17
C MET A 47 -4.72 15.05 11.19
N ASP A 48 -5.32 16.16 10.75
CA ASP A 48 -5.74 17.28 11.60
C ASP A 48 -6.83 16.87 12.62
N LYS A 49 -7.58 15.81 12.31
CA LYS A 49 -8.57 15.20 13.21
C LYS A 49 -7.97 14.17 14.17
N GLY A 50 -6.66 13.90 14.08
CA GLY A 50 -5.94 12.95 14.92
C GLY A 50 -6.09 11.49 14.49
N TYR A 51 -6.53 11.21 13.25
CA TYR A 51 -6.58 9.84 12.72
C TYR A 51 -5.22 9.40 12.17
N ASP A 52 -4.91 8.11 12.36
CA ASP A 52 -3.82 7.49 11.60
C ASP A 52 -4.25 7.23 10.16
N ILE A 53 -3.33 7.48 9.23
CA ILE A 53 -3.58 7.29 7.80
C ILE A 53 -2.93 5.99 7.38
N VAL A 54 -3.75 5.06 6.88
CA VAL A 54 -3.28 3.79 6.31
C VAL A 54 -3.40 3.86 4.80
N LEU A 55 -2.25 3.78 4.11
CA LEU A 55 -2.18 3.74 2.66
C LEU A 55 -1.84 2.32 2.21
N ARG A 56 -2.63 1.78 1.27
CA ARG A 56 -2.33 0.51 0.62
C ARG A 56 -1.78 0.79 -0.77
N VAL A 57 -0.49 0.52 -0.96
CA VAL A 57 0.23 0.68 -2.22
C VAL A 57 1.00 -0.60 -2.56
N ASP A 58 1.39 -0.76 -3.82
CA ASP A 58 2.35 -1.79 -4.22
C ASP A 58 3.79 -1.41 -3.84
N VAL A 59 4.76 -2.26 -4.17
CA VAL A 59 6.18 -2.04 -3.84
C VAL A 59 6.74 -0.79 -4.51
N GLN A 60 6.34 -0.49 -5.75
CA GLN A 60 6.81 0.70 -6.47
C GLN A 60 6.24 1.98 -5.83
N GLY A 61 4.95 2.00 -5.52
CA GLY A 61 4.30 3.09 -4.79
C GLY A 61 4.93 3.30 -3.42
N ALA A 62 5.23 2.21 -2.69
CA ALA A 62 5.93 2.29 -1.41
C ALA A 62 7.32 2.92 -1.53
N GLN A 63 8.09 2.59 -2.58
CA GLN A 63 9.39 3.23 -2.83
C GLN A 63 9.25 4.73 -3.13
N THR A 64 8.25 5.13 -3.92
CA THR A 64 7.95 6.53 -4.19
C THR A 64 7.62 7.26 -2.89
N LEU A 65 6.72 6.71 -2.08
CA LEU A 65 6.36 7.27 -0.78
C LEU A 65 7.55 7.31 0.18
N ARG A 66 8.44 6.32 0.17
CA ARG A 66 9.66 6.31 1.00
C ARG A 66 10.60 7.46 0.63
N LYS A 67 10.70 7.82 -0.65
CA LYS A 67 11.49 8.98 -1.10
C LYS A 67 10.87 10.32 -0.66
N ILE A 68 9.54 10.40 -0.66
CA ILE A 68 8.80 11.63 -0.32
C ILE A 68 8.73 11.84 1.20
N LEU A 69 8.33 10.79 1.94
CA LEU A 69 8.07 10.84 3.37
C LEU A 69 9.29 10.48 4.22
N GLY A 70 10.29 9.79 3.65
CA GLY A 70 11.48 9.35 4.37
C GLY A 70 11.11 8.55 5.63
N ASN A 71 11.72 8.91 6.75
CA ASN A 71 11.50 8.26 8.04
C ASN A 71 10.24 8.79 8.79
N SER A 72 9.49 9.71 8.19
CA SER A 72 8.27 10.24 8.83
C SER A 72 7.09 9.27 8.78
N ALA A 73 7.08 8.32 7.84
CA ALA A 73 6.06 7.27 7.74
C ALA A 73 6.61 5.90 8.17
N VAL A 74 5.71 5.00 8.55
CA VAL A 74 6.02 3.61 8.89
C VAL A 74 5.70 2.74 7.68
N PHE A 75 6.68 1.98 7.21
CA PHE A 75 6.52 1.10 6.06
C PHE A 75 6.41 -0.35 6.52
N ILE A 76 5.26 -0.99 6.26
CA ILE A 76 4.99 -2.38 6.63
C ILE A 76 4.85 -3.22 5.36
N PHE A 77 5.74 -4.19 5.16
CA PHE A 77 5.65 -5.15 4.06
C PHE A 77 4.73 -6.32 4.44
N LEU A 78 3.64 -6.51 3.70
CA LEU A 78 2.71 -7.62 3.92
C LEU A 78 3.03 -8.76 2.94
N VAL A 79 3.50 -9.90 3.46
CA VAL A 79 3.92 -11.06 2.65
C VAL A 79 3.03 -12.27 2.89
N ALA A 80 2.82 -13.10 1.88
CA ALA A 80 2.21 -14.42 2.07
C ALA A 80 3.22 -15.39 2.71
N GLU A 81 2.73 -16.38 3.46
CA GLU A 81 3.52 -17.28 4.30
C GLU A 81 4.63 -18.06 3.61
N SER A 82 4.51 -18.36 2.30
CA SER A 82 5.60 -18.93 1.51
C SER A 82 5.32 -18.82 0.02
N GLU A 83 6.36 -18.99 -0.81
CA GLU A 83 6.25 -19.14 -2.27
C GLU A 83 5.31 -20.30 -2.62
N VAL A 84 5.39 -21.42 -1.87
CA VAL A 84 4.51 -22.58 -2.00
C VAL A 84 3.06 -22.23 -1.66
N ALA A 85 2.81 -21.53 -0.55
CA ALA A 85 1.46 -21.12 -0.16
C ALA A 85 0.90 -20.05 -1.11
N MET A 86 1.75 -19.23 -1.74
CA MET A 86 1.36 -18.28 -2.77
C MET A 86 0.96 -19.00 -4.06
N VAL A 87 1.77 -19.94 -4.53
CA VAL A 87 1.45 -20.80 -5.69
C VAL A 87 0.18 -21.60 -5.43
N GLU A 88 0.04 -22.23 -4.27
CA GLU A 88 -1.16 -22.98 -3.88
C GLU A 88 -2.41 -22.09 -3.90
N ARG A 89 -2.36 -20.87 -3.34
CA ARG A 89 -3.51 -19.94 -3.38
C ARG A 89 -3.90 -19.51 -4.80
N LEU A 90 -2.92 -19.40 -5.69
CA LEU A 90 -3.15 -19.02 -7.09
C LEU A 90 -3.75 -20.19 -7.88
N VAL A 91 -3.26 -21.41 -7.66
CA VAL A 91 -3.80 -22.65 -8.24
C VAL A 91 -5.23 -22.94 -7.73
N ASP A 92 -5.49 -22.72 -6.44
CA ASP A 92 -6.80 -22.98 -5.80
C ASP A 92 -7.93 -22.12 -6.41
N ARG A 93 -7.59 -20.94 -6.94
CA ARG A 93 -8.57 -20.04 -7.57
C ARG A 93 -9.02 -20.50 -8.96
N ARG A 94 -8.30 -21.43 -9.63
CA ARG A 94 -8.59 -21.99 -10.97
C ARG A 94 -8.98 -20.98 -12.07
N THR A 95 -8.66 -19.70 -11.91
CA THR A 95 -9.10 -18.62 -12.82
C THR A 95 -8.00 -18.13 -13.76
N GLU A 96 -6.75 -18.60 -13.60
CA GLU A 96 -5.59 -18.06 -14.32
C GLU A 96 -4.89 -19.16 -15.11
N SER A 97 -4.37 -18.78 -16.29
CA SER A 97 -3.55 -19.63 -17.14
C SER A 97 -2.18 -19.92 -16.51
N HIS A 98 -1.49 -20.95 -17.02
CA HIS A 98 -0.15 -21.29 -16.55
C HIS A 98 0.86 -20.14 -16.74
N GLU A 99 0.72 -19.37 -17.81
CA GLU A 99 1.60 -18.23 -18.12
C GLU A 99 1.40 -17.07 -17.11
N GLU A 100 0.15 -16.74 -16.78
CA GLU A 100 -0.17 -15.71 -15.77
C GLU A 100 0.38 -16.10 -14.39
N LEU A 101 0.32 -17.39 -14.04
CA LEU A 101 0.86 -17.90 -12.78
C LEU A 101 2.39 -17.73 -12.71
N LEU A 102 3.11 -18.06 -13.78
CA LEU A 102 4.57 -17.86 -13.85
C LEU A 102 4.96 -16.39 -13.69
N VAL A 103 4.21 -15.48 -14.34
CA VAL A 103 4.42 -14.03 -14.20
C VAL A 103 4.23 -13.60 -12.75
N ARG A 104 3.14 -14.03 -12.08
CA ARG A 104 2.88 -13.68 -10.67
C ARG A 104 3.95 -14.20 -9.72
N VAL A 105 4.44 -15.43 -9.92
CA VAL A 105 5.53 -16.00 -9.11
C VAL A 105 6.82 -15.20 -9.31
N ALA A 106 7.15 -14.84 -10.55
CA ALA A 106 8.31 -14.01 -10.84
C ALA A 106 8.18 -12.62 -10.18
N THR A 107 7.01 -11.99 -10.26
CA THR A 107 6.72 -10.71 -9.58
C THR A 107 6.90 -10.83 -8.07
N ALA A 108 6.33 -11.86 -7.44
CA ALA A 108 6.47 -12.06 -6.00
C ALA A 108 7.93 -12.20 -5.55
N ARG A 109 8.74 -12.93 -6.33
CA ARG A 109 10.18 -13.09 -6.06
C ARG A 109 10.96 -11.79 -6.22
N GLU A 110 10.53 -10.90 -7.12
CA GLU A 110 11.07 -9.55 -7.22
C GLU A 110 10.67 -8.72 -6.01
N GLU A 111 9.38 -8.69 -5.66
CA GLU A 111 8.86 -7.90 -4.54
C GLU A 111 9.55 -8.25 -3.20
N ILE A 112 9.85 -9.54 -2.97
CA ILE A 112 10.56 -9.99 -1.76
C ILE A 112 11.95 -9.34 -1.63
N ARG A 113 12.63 -9.02 -2.74
CA ARG A 113 13.96 -8.35 -2.70
C ARG A 113 13.89 -6.95 -2.11
N HIS A 114 12.71 -6.34 -2.12
CA HIS A 114 12.45 -5.01 -1.59
C HIS A 114 12.04 -5.00 -0.13
N VAL A 115 11.87 -6.15 0.53
CA VAL A 115 11.53 -6.23 1.97
C VAL A 115 12.48 -5.40 2.84
N LYS A 116 13.77 -5.34 2.48
CA LYS A 116 14.79 -4.55 3.18
C LYS A 116 14.54 -3.04 3.19
N ASP A 117 13.68 -2.55 2.30
CA ASP A 117 13.33 -1.13 2.18
C ASP A 117 12.16 -0.74 3.10
N PHE A 118 11.60 -1.71 3.84
CA PHE A 118 10.48 -1.53 4.78
C PHE A 118 10.97 -1.58 6.23
N ASP A 119 10.20 -0.97 7.15
CA ASP A 119 10.55 -0.94 8.57
C ASP A 119 10.11 -2.23 9.28
N TYR A 120 9.03 -2.85 8.82
CA TYR A 120 8.46 -4.07 9.38
C TYR A 120 8.01 -5.05 8.29
N VAL A 121 7.92 -6.33 8.63
CA VAL A 121 7.29 -7.37 7.81
C VAL A 121 6.18 -8.06 8.60
N VAL A 122 5.03 -8.23 7.95
CA VAL A 122 3.90 -9.00 8.48
C VAL A 122 3.61 -10.15 7.54
N VAL A 123 3.65 -11.37 8.07
CA VAL A 123 3.34 -12.59 7.33
C VAL A 123 1.85 -12.90 7.46
N ASN A 124 1.15 -12.99 6.34
CA ASN A 124 -0.26 -13.30 6.26
C ASN A 124 -0.49 -14.79 5.92
N THR A 125 -0.58 -15.59 6.98
CA THR A 125 -0.86 -17.04 6.97
C THR A 125 -2.30 -17.35 6.57
N LYS A 126 -2.52 -18.40 5.77
CA LYS A 126 -3.87 -18.79 5.32
C LYS A 126 -4.71 -19.16 6.55
N GLY A 127 -5.92 -18.60 6.65
CA GLY A 127 -6.82 -18.85 7.77
C GLY A 127 -6.45 -18.12 9.08
N LYS A 128 -5.41 -17.27 9.09
CA LYS A 128 -4.99 -16.50 10.26
C LYS A 128 -4.96 -14.99 9.98
N LEU A 129 -6.04 -14.48 9.39
CA LEU A 129 -6.19 -13.06 9.12
C LEU A 129 -6.11 -12.23 10.40
N GLU A 130 -6.78 -12.67 11.47
CA GLU A 130 -6.80 -11.98 12.76
C GLU A 130 -5.39 -11.81 13.35
N ASP A 131 -4.51 -12.81 13.21
CA ASP A 131 -3.12 -12.71 13.67
C ASP A 131 -2.34 -11.64 12.90
N SER A 132 -2.62 -11.51 11.60
CA SER A 132 -1.99 -10.49 10.75
C SER A 132 -2.46 -9.09 11.13
N VAL A 133 -3.76 -8.93 11.41
CA VAL A 133 -4.34 -7.67 11.89
C VAL A 133 -3.73 -7.28 13.22
N LYS A 134 -3.72 -8.18 14.20
CA LYS A 134 -3.11 -7.95 15.52
C LYS A 134 -1.65 -7.55 15.44
N ARG A 135 -0.89 -8.12 14.51
CA ARG A 135 0.51 -7.73 14.27
C ARG A 135 0.64 -6.30 13.77
N VAL A 136 -0.21 -5.88 12.83
CA VAL A 136 -0.23 -4.49 12.34
C VAL A 136 -0.62 -3.53 13.45
N GLU A 137 -1.66 -3.83 14.22
CA GLU A 137 -2.08 -3.04 15.39
C GLU A 137 -0.93 -2.89 16.40
N SER A 138 -0.24 -4.00 16.71
CA SER A 138 0.90 -3.97 17.62
C SER A 138 2.05 -3.09 17.12
N ILE A 139 2.31 -3.08 15.81
CA ILE A 139 3.31 -2.18 15.20
C ILE A 139 2.89 -0.72 15.36
N ILE A 140 1.61 -0.40 15.12
CA ILE A 140 1.07 0.95 15.27
C ILE A 140 1.20 1.42 16.73
N ASP A 141 0.81 0.59 17.69
CA ASP A 141 0.91 0.91 19.12
C ASP A 141 2.36 1.10 19.57
N ALA A 142 3.28 0.27 19.06
CA ALA A 142 4.70 0.39 19.34
C ALA A 142 5.31 1.69 18.78
N GLU A 143 4.96 2.05 17.54
CA GLU A 143 5.40 3.31 16.91
C GLU A 143 4.86 4.54 17.66
N LYS A 144 3.59 4.50 18.09
CA LYS A 144 2.98 5.56 18.92
C LYS A 144 3.55 5.63 20.33
N SER A 145 4.20 4.58 20.83
CA SER A 145 4.81 4.56 22.15
C SER A 145 6.25 5.11 22.17
N LYS A 146 6.82 5.50 21.03
CA LYS A 146 8.18 6.04 20.97
C LYS A 146 8.27 7.41 21.64
N VAL A 147 9.35 7.65 22.40
CA VAL A 147 9.62 8.97 23.01
C VAL A 147 9.69 10.08 21.95
N ARG A 148 10.29 9.76 20.79
CA ARG A 148 10.35 10.66 19.63
C ARG A 148 9.37 10.16 18.58
N GLN A 149 8.24 10.87 18.47
CA GLN A 149 7.23 10.58 17.46
C GLN A 149 7.73 10.93 16.06
N ARG A 150 7.30 10.15 15.07
CA ARG A 150 7.52 10.49 13.67
C ARG A 150 6.59 11.65 13.30
N ILE A 151 7.14 12.73 12.74
CA ILE A 151 6.35 13.90 12.34
C ILE A 151 6.25 13.90 10.82
N VAL A 152 5.04 13.59 10.34
CA VAL A 152 4.71 13.65 8.91
C VAL A 152 4.38 15.09 8.54
N ARG A 153 5.02 15.59 7.48
CA ARG A 153 4.72 16.90 6.88
C ARG A 153 4.33 16.67 5.44
N ILE A 154 3.05 16.88 5.14
CA ILE A 154 2.44 16.71 3.81
C ILE A 154 1.84 18.03 3.39
#